data_AF-A0A7C3WQ37-F1
#
_entry.id   AF-A0A7C3WQ37-F1
#
_cell.length_a   1.000
_cell.length_b   1.000
_cell.length_c   1.000
_cell.angle_alpha   90.00
_cell.angle_beta   90.00
_cell.angle_gamma   90.00
#
_symmetry.space_group_name_H-M   'P 1'
#
loop_
_entity.id
_entity.type
_entity.pdbx_description
1 polymer ?
#
loop_
_entity_poly.entity_id
_entity_poly.type
_entity_poly.pdbx_seq_one_letter_code
_entity_poly.pdbx_strand_id
1 'polypeptide(L)'
;MKKASLLIVLILLSIISASIYSTGVAQAYPYNKTEIQSSLDWLRNQQNSDGSIGSFAISSWVVMAIAASGGDPNKWVKNEVSIVQYLKNNINALSTCNDYSRFILSMVAAGEDPRNIN
;
A
#
# COMPACT_ATOMS: atom_id res chain seq x y z
N MET A 1 -4.86 -55.52 14.21
CA MET A 1 -5.98 -54.64 13.82
C MET A 1 -6.17 -53.44 14.77
N LYS A 2 -6.29 -53.63 16.11
CA LYS A 2 -6.50 -52.52 17.06
C LYS A 2 -5.37 -51.47 17.09
N LYS A 3 -4.10 -51.87 16.97
CA LYS A 3 -2.94 -50.95 16.95
C LYS A 3 -2.85 -50.09 15.68
N ALA A 4 -3.18 -50.67 14.52
CA ALA A 4 -3.22 -49.95 13.24
C ALA A 4 -4.37 -48.92 13.21
N SER A 5 -5.51 -49.26 13.81
CA SER A 5 -6.65 -48.34 13.95
C SER A 5 -6.32 -47.14 14.84
N LEU A 6 -5.56 -47.34 15.93
CA LEU A 6 -5.11 -46.27 16.83
C LEU A 6 -4.12 -45.32 16.13
N LEU A 7 -3.18 -45.88 15.35
CA LEU A 7 -2.22 -45.10 14.57
C LEU A 7 -2.89 -44.24 13.49
N ILE A 8 -3.90 -44.76 12.80
CA ILE A 8 -4.67 -44.00 11.80
C ILE A 8 -5.44 -42.85 12.45
N VAL A 9 -6.02 -43.07 13.63
CA VAL A 9 -6.72 -42.02 14.39
C VAL A 9 -5.76 -40.92 14.83
N LEU A 10 -4.55 -41.27 15.29
CA LEU A 10 -3.54 -40.29 15.68
C LEU A 10 -3.01 -39.48 14.49
N ILE A 11 -2.85 -40.11 13.32
CA ILE A 11 -2.44 -39.42 12.08
C ILE A 11 -3.56 -38.47 11.64
N LEU A 12 -4.82 -38.89 11.66
CA LEU A 12 -5.95 -38.02 11.32
C LEU A 12 -6.09 -36.83 12.28
N LEU A 13 -5.88 -37.03 13.59
CA LEU A 13 -5.89 -35.96 14.58
C LEU A 13 -4.76 -34.94 14.35
N SER A 14 -3.57 -35.38 13.92
CA SER A 14 -2.45 -34.48 13.62
C SER A 14 -2.67 -33.60 12.38
N ILE A 15 -3.46 -34.08 11.42
CA ILE A 15 -3.81 -33.32 10.20
C ILE A 15 -4.86 -32.24 10.53
N ILE A 16 -5.74 -32.49 11.51
CA ILE A 16 -6.77 -31.54 11.95
C ILE A 16 -6.18 -30.42 12.83
N SER A 17 -5.11 -30.68 13.59
CA SER A 17 -4.45 -29.62 14.38
C SER A 17 -3.61 -28.66 13.53
N ALA A 18 -3.21 -29.06 12.31
CA ALA A 18 -2.43 -28.22 11.40
C ALA A 18 -3.27 -27.19 10.63
N SER A 19 -4.60 -27.32 10.61
CA SER A 19 -5.53 -26.42 9.92
C SER A 19 -6.13 -25.33 10.81
N ILE A 20 -5.72 -25.26 12.09
CA ILE A 20 -6.07 -24.17 13.02
C ILE A 20 -4.84 -23.28 13.27
N TYR A 21 -4.16 -22.88 12.21
CA TYR A 21 -3.56 -21.56 12.22
C TYR A 21 -4.62 -20.62 11.66
N SER A 22 -5.57 -20.26 12.52
CA SER A 22 -6.17 -18.93 12.38
C SER A 22 -4.98 -18.00 12.42
N THR A 23 -4.56 -17.54 11.24
CA THR A 23 -3.72 -16.36 11.13
C THR A 23 -4.42 -15.36 12.02
N GLY A 24 -3.82 -15.06 13.17
CA GLY A 24 -4.22 -13.91 13.94
C GLY A 24 -4.17 -12.78 12.94
N VAL A 25 -5.34 -12.40 12.42
CA VAL A 25 -5.52 -11.11 11.82
C VAL A 25 -5.00 -10.21 12.93
N ALA A 26 -3.81 -9.65 12.74
CA ALA A 26 -3.47 -8.40 13.38
C ALA A 26 -4.75 -7.60 13.18
N GLN A 27 -5.53 -7.43 14.25
CA GLN A 27 -6.84 -6.82 14.17
C GLN A 27 -6.50 -5.45 13.60
N ALA A 28 -6.69 -5.27 12.30
CA ALA A 28 -6.31 -4.06 11.63
C ALA A 28 -7.02 -2.99 12.44
N TYR A 29 -6.24 -2.04 12.95
CA TYR A 29 -6.71 -0.91 13.75
C TYR A 29 -8.08 -0.48 13.17
N PRO A 30 -9.14 -0.32 13.98
CA PRO A 30 -10.54 -0.45 13.55
C PRO A 30 -10.98 0.66 12.58
N TYR A 31 -10.45 0.64 11.38
CA TYR A 31 -10.88 1.41 10.23
C TYR A 31 -11.70 0.44 9.40
N ASN A 32 -13.00 0.71 9.31
CA ASN A 32 -13.82 0.01 8.34
C ASN A 32 -13.56 0.64 6.96
N LYS A 33 -14.02 -0.05 5.91
CA LYS A 33 -13.80 0.36 4.52
C LYS A 33 -14.31 1.78 4.22
N THR A 34 -15.29 2.28 4.97
CA THR A 34 -15.92 3.58 4.78
C THR A 34 -15.01 4.73 5.21
N GLU A 35 -14.31 4.64 6.35
CA GLU A 35 -13.42 5.73 6.78
C GLU A 35 -12.22 5.87 5.85
N ILE A 36 -11.69 4.74 5.36
CA ILE A 36 -10.61 4.74 4.35
C ILE A 36 -11.11 5.44 3.08
N GLN A 37 -12.27 5.04 2.56
CA GLN A 37 -12.83 5.64 1.35
C GLN A 37 -13.07 7.15 1.52
N SER A 38 -13.67 7.57 2.65
CA SER A 38 -13.92 8.99 2.94
C SER A 38 -12.62 9.80 3.00
N SER A 39 -11.56 9.22 3.56
CA SER A 39 -10.24 9.85 3.64
C SER A 39 -9.59 9.98 2.26
N LEU A 40 -9.71 8.95 1.41
CA LEU A 40 -9.25 8.99 0.02
C LEU A 40 -10.03 10.03 -0.80
N ASP A 41 -11.35 10.12 -0.64
CA ASP A 41 -12.17 11.12 -1.34
C ASP A 41 -11.77 12.54 -0.93
N TRP A 42 -11.51 12.77 0.37
CA TRP A 42 -10.98 14.04 0.83
C TRP A 42 -9.63 14.37 0.21
N LEU A 43 -8.67 13.43 0.21
CA LEU A 43 -7.35 13.61 -0.41
C LEU A 43 -7.48 13.92 -1.91
N ARG A 44 -8.37 13.23 -2.62
CA ARG A 44 -8.58 13.44 -4.05
C ARG A 44 -9.08 14.85 -4.34
N ASN A 45 -9.93 15.39 -3.46
CA ASN A 45 -10.38 16.79 -3.56
C ASN A 45 -9.25 17.80 -3.26
N GLN A 46 -8.20 17.42 -2.53
CA GLN A 46 -7.04 18.27 -2.27
C GLN A 46 -6.04 18.31 -3.43
N GLN A 47 -6.22 17.50 -4.48
CA GLN A 47 -5.29 17.48 -5.60
C GLN A 47 -5.34 18.80 -6.36
N ASN A 48 -4.17 19.40 -6.57
CA ASN A 48 -3.96 20.62 -7.33
C ASN A 48 -3.87 20.34 -8.83
N SER A 49 -3.98 21.39 -9.66
CA SER A 49 -3.89 21.27 -11.12
C SER A 49 -2.53 20.81 -11.64
N ASP A 50 -1.48 20.95 -10.84
CA ASP A 50 -0.13 20.46 -11.15
C ASP A 50 0.07 18.99 -10.73
N GLY A 51 -0.99 18.32 -10.25
CA GLY A 51 -0.97 16.96 -9.76
C GLY A 51 -0.59 16.82 -8.27
N SER A 52 -0.09 17.87 -7.63
CA SER A 52 0.36 17.83 -6.23
C SER A 52 -0.79 17.68 -5.23
N ILE A 53 -0.50 17.10 -4.07
CA ILE A 53 -1.30 17.26 -2.85
C ILE A 53 -0.37 17.80 -1.75
N GLY A 54 -0.65 19.01 -1.28
CA GLY A 54 0.18 19.71 -0.31
C GLY A 54 1.56 20.07 -0.87
N SER A 55 2.58 19.32 -0.47
CA SER A 55 3.98 19.49 -0.91
C SER A 55 4.51 18.20 -1.54
N PHE A 56 5.69 18.24 -2.16
CA PHE A 56 6.40 17.04 -2.66
C PHE A 56 6.44 15.92 -1.60
N ALA A 57 6.75 16.33 -0.38
CA ALA A 57 6.80 15.51 0.81
C ALA A 57 5.47 14.81 1.11
N ILE A 58 4.39 15.58 1.14
CA ILE A 58 3.04 15.08 1.41
C ILE A 58 2.53 14.24 0.25
N SER A 59 2.77 14.65 -0.99
CA SER A 59 2.37 13.92 -2.20
C SER A 59 2.98 12.51 -2.22
N SER A 60 4.23 12.36 -1.80
CA SER A 60 4.87 11.04 -1.66
C SER A 60 4.17 10.15 -0.62
N TRP A 61 3.76 10.71 0.52
CA TRP A 61 2.97 9.98 1.52
C TRP A 61 1.59 9.58 0.99
N VAL A 62 0.94 10.47 0.25
CA VAL A 62 -0.37 10.20 -0.34
C VAL A 62 -0.28 9.08 -1.38
N VAL A 63 0.76 9.06 -2.22
CA VAL A 63 1.01 7.94 -3.15
C VAL A 63 1.07 6.61 -2.41
N MET A 64 1.84 6.53 -1.31
CA MET A 64 1.92 5.31 -0.51
C MET A 64 0.58 4.95 0.14
N ALA A 65 -0.18 5.93 0.64
CA ALA A 65 -1.49 5.70 1.25
C ALA A 65 -2.52 5.16 0.24
N ILE A 66 -2.52 5.70 -0.99
CA ILE A 66 -3.37 5.22 -2.08
C ILE A 66 -3.03 3.76 -2.40
N ALA A 67 -1.75 3.45 -2.61
CA ALA A 67 -1.31 2.09 -2.90
C ALA A 67 -1.65 1.11 -1.77
N ALA A 68 -1.43 1.52 -0.51
CA ALA A 68 -1.75 0.70 0.67
C ALA A 68 -3.25 0.40 0.80
N SER A 69 -4.12 1.27 0.28
CA SER A 69 -5.58 1.03 0.20
C SER A 69 -6.00 0.12 -0.96
N GLY A 70 -5.06 -0.36 -1.77
CA GLY A 70 -5.31 -1.14 -2.99
C GLY A 70 -5.67 -0.30 -4.21
N GLY A 71 -5.55 1.04 -4.11
CA GLY A 71 -5.75 1.95 -5.22
C GLY A 71 -4.50 2.11 -6.08
N ASP A 72 -4.67 2.64 -7.29
CA ASP A 72 -3.57 2.96 -8.21
C ASP A 72 -3.30 4.48 -8.18
N PRO A 73 -2.14 4.93 -7.64
CA PRO A 73 -1.78 6.34 -7.59
C PRO A 73 -1.62 6.99 -8.97
N ASN A 74 -1.27 6.23 -10.01
CA ASN A 74 -1.15 6.76 -11.36
C ASN A 74 -2.50 7.24 -11.93
N LYS A 75 -3.61 6.75 -11.39
CA LYS A 75 -4.99 7.17 -11.77
C LYS A 75 -5.49 8.39 -11.01
N TRP A 76 -4.71 8.93 -10.08
CA TRP A 76 -5.05 10.18 -9.40
C TRP A 76 -4.55 11.35 -10.23
N VAL A 77 -5.39 11.81 -11.16
CA VAL A 77 -5.07 12.77 -12.21
C VAL A 77 -5.92 14.02 -12.06
N LYS A 78 -5.29 15.19 -12.18
CA LYS A 78 -5.96 16.48 -12.37
C LYS A 78 -5.24 17.27 -13.45
N ASN A 79 -6.00 17.82 -14.41
CA ASN A 79 -5.47 18.50 -15.59
C ASN A 79 -4.33 17.70 -16.27
N GLU A 80 -4.59 16.42 -16.54
CA GLU A 80 -3.67 15.50 -17.23
C GLU A 80 -2.37 15.15 -16.46
N VAL A 81 -2.16 15.71 -15.27
CA VAL A 81 -1.01 15.40 -14.43
C VAL A 81 -1.44 14.51 -13.26
N SER A 82 -0.83 13.32 -13.17
CA SER A 82 -1.03 12.45 -12.02
C SER A 82 -0.18 12.90 -10.82
N ILE A 83 -0.55 12.50 -9.61
CA ILE A 83 0.29 12.73 -8.43
C ILE A 83 1.67 12.07 -8.55
N VAL A 84 1.76 10.93 -9.24
CA VAL A 84 3.04 10.26 -9.55
C VAL A 84 3.83 11.10 -10.55
N GLN A 85 3.20 11.59 -11.62
CA GLN A 85 3.84 12.44 -12.61
C GLN A 85 4.34 13.74 -11.99
N TYR A 86 3.59 14.34 -11.06
CA TYR A 86 4.05 15.49 -10.27
C TYR A 86 5.36 15.17 -9.54
N LEU A 87 5.47 14.04 -8.83
CA LEU A 87 6.69 13.66 -8.14
C LEU A 87 7.86 13.45 -9.10
N LYS A 88 7.63 12.80 -10.26
CA LYS A 88 8.66 12.60 -11.29
C LYS A 88 9.16 13.93 -11.86
N ASN A 89 8.24 14.85 -12.17
CA ASN A 89 8.56 16.17 -12.72
C ASN A 89 9.32 17.08 -11.74
N ASN A 90 9.26 16.79 -10.44
CA ASN A 90 9.82 17.64 -9.38
C ASN A 90 10.94 16.94 -8.58
N ILE A 91 11.63 15.96 -9.18
CA ILE A 91 12.79 15.25 -8.60
C ILE A 91 13.90 16.20 -8.11
N ASN A 92 14.02 17.39 -8.70
CA ASN A 92 14.96 18.43 -8.27
C ASN A 92 14.68 18.96 -6.84
N ALA A 93 13.53 18.65 -6.24
CA ALA A 93 13.23 18.99 -4.86
C ALA A 93 13.92 18.07 -3.82
N LEU A 94 14.51 16.95 -4.25
CA LEU A 94 15.19 16.01 -3.36
C LEU A 94 16.53 16.58 -2.87
N SER A 95 16.71 16.69 -1.56
CA SER A 95 17.95 17.26 -0.99
C SER A 95 18.54 16.45 0.17
N THR A 96 17.71 15.71 0.90
CA THR A 96 18.14 14.93 2.07
C THR A 96 17.99 13.43 1.83
N CYS A 97 18.74 12.63 2.59
CA CYS A 97 18.59 11.16 2.60
C CYS A 97 17.12 10.74 2.83
N ASN A 98 16.40 11.49 3.66
CA ASN A 98 14.98 11.26 3.92
C ASN A 98 14.11 11.51 2.68
N ASP A 99 14.40 12.56 1.89
CA ASP A 99 13.66 12.84 0.67
C ASP A 99 13.85 11.73 -0.37
N TYR A 100 15.09 11.31 -0.61
CA TYR A 100 15.39 10.20 -1.51
C TYR A 100 14.71 8.91 -1.03
N SER A 101 14.80 8.59 0.27
CA SER A 101 14.18 7.39 0.82
C SER A 101 12.67 7.38 0.61
N ARG A 102 12.00 8.48 0.94
CA ARG A 102 10.54 8.61 0.80
C ARG A 102 10.10 8.57 -0.66
N PHE A 103 10.84 9.22 -1.55
CA PHE A 103 10.55 9.22 -2.97
C PHE A 103 10.69 7.82 -3.57
N ILE A 104 11.76 7.09 -3.23
CA ILE A 104 11.94 5.70 -3.68
C ILE A 104 10.77 4.83 -3.19
N LEU A 105 10.36 4.97 -1.91
CA LEU A 105 9.22 4.24 -1.36
C LEU A 105 7.91 4.57 -2.10
N SER A 106 7.67 5.83 -2.45
CA SER A 106 6.47 6.22 -3.20
C SER A 106 6.48 5.70 -4.64
N MET A 107 7.62 5.73 -5.32
CA MET A 107 7.75 5.15 -6.68
C MET A 107 7.48 3.64 -6.68
N VAL A 108 8.09 2.90 -5.74
CA VAL A 108 7.85 1.46 -5.59
C VAL A 108 6.38 1.17 -5.28
N ALA A 109 5.75 1.96 -4.39
CA ALA A 109 4.34 1.81 -4.06
C ALA A 109 3.42 2.08 -5.25
N ALA A 110 3.79 3.01 -6.15
CA ALA A 110 3.08 3.29 -7.38
C ALA A 110 3.32 2.25 -8.50
N GLY A 111 4.20 1.28 -8.28
CA GLY A 111 4.59 0.30 -9.31
C GLY A 111 5.60 0.82 -10.33
N GLU A 112 6.23 1.97 -10.06
CA GLU A 112 7.28 2.56 -10.90
C GLU A 112 8.65 1.91 -10.60
N ASP A 113 9.59 2.01 -11.55
CA ASP A 113 10.99 1.66 -11.31
C ASP A 113 11.72 2.87 -10.68
N PRO A 114 12.11 2.83 -9.39
CA PRO A 114 12.79 3.94 -8.75
C PRO A 114 14.21 4.19 -9.30
N ARG A 115 14.76 3.28 -10.11
CA ARG A 115 16.08 3.45 -10.76
C ARG A 115 15.98 4.12 -12.12
N ASN A 116 14.79 4.16 -12.72
CA ASN A 116 14.56 4.66 -14.05
C ASN A 116 13.35 5.58 -14.08
N ILE A 117 13.57 6.81 -13.61
CA ILE A 117 12.55 7.84 -13.50
C ILE A 117 12.79 8.82 -14.64
N ASN A 118 12.45 8.38 -15.84
CA ASN A 118 12.34 9.22 -17.02
C ASN A 118 10.93 9.79 -17.12
#